data_AF-A0A7S0R978-F1
#
_entry.id   AF-A0A7S0R978-F1
#
_cell.length_a   1.000
_cell.length_b   1.000
_cell.length_c   1.000
_cell.angle_alpha   90.00
_cell.angle_beta   90.00
_cell.angle_gamma   90.00
#
_symmetry.space_group_name_H-M   'P 1'
#
loop_
_entity.id
_entity.type
_entity.pdbx_description
1 polymer ?
#
loop_
_entity_poly.entity_id
_entity_poly.type
_entity_poly.pdbx_seq_one_letter_code
_entity_poly.pdbx_strand_id
1 'polypeptide(L)'
;TGYLDRRELTSLVMRIFPEIKRRELRYFRAMLDVEGDGRVSFQNLNEIVKECNHAATLAETKQRTMDSLKQELVKLVKNSRKEAIRVFNEFDLDGSGYLEHSEVVRMVRFLKPSVTAADLRYLMSNLYVMDVDEDGKISMEDLLLELGLHDSPTKRR
;
A
#
# COMPACT_ATOMS: atom_id res chain seq x y z
N THR A 1 10.45 -24.40 2.49
CA THR A 1 10.92 -23.11 1.95
C THR A 1 10.79 -21.96 2.95
N GLY A 2 9.93 -22.04 3.98
CA GLY A 2 9.87 -21.00 5.04
C GLY A 2 9.04 -19.76 4.68
N TYR A 3 8.44 -19.76 3.49
CA TYR A 3 7.53 -18.73 2.98
C TYR A 3 6.23 -19.41 2.54
N LEU A 4 5.12 -18.71 2.68
CA LEU A 4 3.81 -19.06 2.15
C LEU A 4 3.59 -18.30 0.84
N ASP A 5 3.29 -19.01 -0.24
CA ASP A 5 2.86 -18.36 -1.48
C ASP A 5 1.39 -17.89 -1.42
N ARG A 6 0.93 -17.19 -2.47
CA ARG A 6 -0.47 -16.70 -2.57
C ARG A 6 -1.52 -17.78 -2.32
N ARG A 7 -1.32 -19.01 -2.81
CA ARG A 7 -2.29 -20.11 -2.73
C ARG A 7 -2.24 -20.77 -1.36
N GLU A 8 -1.04 -20.98 -0.82
CA GLU A 8 -0.81 -21.51 0.52
C GLU A 8 -1.36 -20.56 1.58
N LEU A 9 -1.11 -19.26 1.46
CA LEU A 9 -1.67 -18.25 2.36
C LEU A 9 -3.20 -18.22 2.29
N THR A 10 -3.78 -18.29 1.08
CA THR A 10 -5.24 -18.32 0.91
C THR A 10 -5.84 -19.53 1.61
N SER A 11 -5.22 -20.69 1.45
CA SER A 11 -5.69 -21.93 2.07
C SER A 11 -5.57 -21.88 3.59
N LEU A 12 -4.49 -21.28 4.11
CA LEU A 12 -4.28 -21.10 5.54
C LEU A 12 -5.31 -20.14 6.15
N VAL A 13 -5.57 -19.00 5.50
CA VAL A 13 -6.55 -18.01 5.97
C VAL A 13 -7.97 -18.56 5.90
N MET A 14 -8.36 -19.26 4.82
CA MET A 14 -9.67 -19.92 4.73
C MET A 14 -9.86 -21.03 5.76
N ARG A 15 -8.78 -21.69 6.18
CA ARG A 15 -8.86 -22.72 7.22
C ARG A 15 -9.07 -22.15 8.62
N ILE A 16 -8.61 -20.93 8.86
CA ILE A 16 -8.81 -20.20 10.14
C ILE A 16 -10.13 -19.42 10.12
N PHE A 17 -10.46 -18.81 8.99
CA PHE A 17 -11.65 -17.99 8.76
C PHE A 17 -12.40 -18.50 7.50
N PRO A 18 -13.23 -19.54 7.63
CA PRO A 18 -13.90 -20.17 6.48
C PRO A 18 -14.91 -19.26 5.76
N GLU A 19 -15.39 -18.21 6.41
CA GLU A 19 -16.34 -17.25 5.83
C GLU A 19 -15.67 -15.98 5.29
N ILE A 20 -14.34 -15.95 5.18
CA ILE A 20 -13.61 -14.75 4.73
C ILE A 20 -13.99 -14.37 3.29
N LYS A 21 -14.33 -13.10 3.06
CA LYS A 21 -14.64 -12.58 1.73
C LYS A 21 -13.34 -12.32 0.95
N ARG A 22 -13.40 -12.36 -0.38
CA ARG A 22 -12.24 -12.10 -1.27
C ARG A 22 -11.52 -10.78 -0.96
N ARG A 23 -12.28 -9.73 -0.65
CA ARG A 23 -11.73 -8.42 -0.28
C ARG A 23 -10.96 -8.47 1.04
N GLU A 24 -11.51 -9.15 2.05
CA GLU A 24 -10.84 -9.34 3.35
C GLU A 24 -9.58 -10.20 3.19
N LEU A 25 -9.65 -11.27 2.40
CA LEU A 25 -8.49 -12.11 2.12
C LEU A 25 -7.36 -11.35 1.40
N ARG A 26 -7.69 -10.51 0.42
CA ARG A 26 -6.72 -9.65 -0.25
C ARG A 26 -6.12 -8.62 0.72
N TYR A 27 -6.95 -8.02 1.57
CA TYR A 27 -6.50 -7.13 2.63
C TYR A 27 -5.49 -7.81 3.56
N PHE A 28 -5.80 -9.01 4.06
CA PHE A 28 -4.88 -9.79 4.89
C PHE A 28 -3.58 -10.11 4.15
N ARG A 29 -3.66 -10.39 2.85
CA ARG A 29 -2.48 -10.66 2.03
C ARG A 29 -1.61 -9.42 1.87
N ALA A 30 -2.17 -8.26 1.56
CA ALA A 30 -1.43 -7.01 1.46
C ALA A 30 -0.82 -6.59 2.81
N MET A 31 -1.50 -6.89 3.92
CA MET A 31 -0.97 -6.62 5.25
C MET A 31 0.24 -7.52 5.59
N LEU A 32 0.22 -8.77 5.13
CA LEU A 32 1.27 -9.75 5.40
C LEU A 32 2.46 -9.65 4.42
N ASP A 33 2.18 -9.39 3.16
CA ASP A 33 3.16 -9.23 2.09
C ASP A 33 3.54 -7.75 1.93
N VAL A 34 4.24 -7.21 2.94
CA VAL A 34 4.63 -5.79 2.96
C VAL A 34 5.56 -5.44 1.80
N GLU A 35 6.32 -6.41 1.31
CA GLU A 35 7.31 -6.19 0.25
C GLU A 35 6.68 -6.30 -1.15
N GLY A 36 5.49 -6.87 -1.25
CA GLY A 36 4.77 -7.05 -2.51
C GLY A 36 5.39 -8.11 -3.42
N ASP A 37 6.17 -9.04 -2.87
CA ASP A 37 6.85 -10.09 -3.65
C ASP A 37 5.95 -11.31 -3.91
N GLY A 38 4.71 -11.27 -3.41
CA GLY A 38 3.73 -12.33 -3.52
C GLY A 38 3.95 -13.46 -2.52
N ARG A 39 4.88 -13.32 -1.58
CA ARG A 39 5.25 -14.32 -0.58
C ARG A 39 5.13 -13.74 0.82
N VAL A 40 4.73 -14.60 1.76
CA VAL A 40 4.60 -14.23 3.17
C VAL A 40 5.57 -15.07 3.99
N SER A 41 6.53 -14.44 4.63
CA SER A 41 7.43 -15.14 5.55
C SER A 41 6.79 -15.35 6.92
N PHE A 42 7.29 -16.33 7.67
CA PHE A 42 6.89 -16.53 9.06
C PHE A 42 7.19 -15.31 9.95
N GLN A 43 8.19 -14.51 9.59
CA GLN A 43 8.49 -13.26 10.27
C GLN A 43 7.37 -12.23 10.06
N ASN A 44 6.85 -12.08 8.84
CA ASN A 44 5.74 -11.17 8.57
C ASN A 44 4.48 -11.56 9.35
N LEU A 45 4.18 -12.86 9.43
CA LEU A 45 3.08 -13.38 10.25
C LEU A 45 3.25 -13.04 11.74
N ASN A 46 4.45 -13.27 12.30
CA ASN A 46 4.73 -12.95 13.70
C ASN A 46 4.70 -11.45 13.99
N GLU A 47 5.14 -10.61 13.06
CA GLU A 47 5.05 -9.16 13.19
C GLU A 47 3.59 -8.71 13.32
N ILE A 48 2.69 -9.21 12.48
CA ILE A 48 1.27 -8.88 12.60
C ILE A 48 0.69 -9.37 13.93
N VAL A 49 0.98 -10.60 14.34
CA VAL A 49 0.49 -11.13 15.63
C VAL A 49 0.98 -10.30 16.81
N LYS A 50 2.24 -9.83 16.77
CA LYS A 50 2.81 -8.92 17.79
C LYS A 50 2.16 -7.52 17.74
N GLU A 51 1.89 -7.01 16.55
CA GLU A 51 1.20 -5.73 16.36
C GLU A 51 -0.27 -5.76 16.79
N CYS A 52 -0.99 -6.86 16.56
CA CYS A 52 -2.37 -7.06 17.03
C CYS A 52 -2.48 -7.03 18.56
N ASN A 53 -1.45 -7.50 19.29
CA ASN A 53 -1.41 -7.41 20.75
C ASN A 53 -1.14 -5.99 21.29
N HIS A 54 -0.72 -5.04 20.44
CA HIS A 54 -0.43 -3.64 20.80
C HIS A 54 -1.44 -2.63 20.22
N ALA A 55 -2.62 -3.08 19.79
CA ALA A 55 -3.55 -2.37 18.92
C ALA A 55 -3.98 -0.94 19.35
N ALA A 56 -3.92 -0.58 20.63
CA ALA A 56 -4.45 0.70 21.12
C ALA A 56 -3.53 1.92 20.85
N THR A 57 -2.21 1.74 20.78
CA THR A 57 -1.24 2.86 20.62
C THR A 57 -0.77 3.07 19.17
N LEU A 58 -1.14 2.14 18.28
CA LEU A 58 -0.64 2.09 16.90
C LEU A 58 -1.41 3.03 15.97
N ALA A 59 -2.71 3.25 16.14
CA ALA A 59 -3.51 4.04 15.19
C ALA A 59 -3.09 5.52 15.11
N GLU A 60 -2.83 6.17 16.25
CA GLU A 60 -2.48 7.60 16.29
C GLU A 60 -1.06 7.90 15.77
N THR A 61 -0.09 7.03 16.09
CA THR A 61 1.29 7.19 15.61
C THR A 61 1.40 6.88 14.11
N LYS A 62 0.64 5.88 13.63
CA LYS A 62 0.55 5.50 12.21
C LYS A 62 -0.06 6.60 11.34
N GLN A 63 -1.07 7.32 11.86
CA GLN A 63 -1.66 8.47 11.16
C GLN A 63 -0.65 9.60 10.94
N ARG A 64 0.19 9.92 11.94
CA ARG A 64 1.19 11.00 11.83
C ARG A 64 2.29 10.71 10.81
N THR A 65 2.78 9.46 10.75
CA THR A 65 3.78 9.08 9.73
C THR A 65 3.20 9.23 8.34
N MET A 66 1.92 8.86 8.18
CA MET A 66 1.23 9.00 6.91
C MET A 66 0.92 10.43 6.54
N ASP A 67 0.51 11.27 7.49
CA ASP A 67 0.31 12.68 7.21
C ASP A 67 1.62 13.32 6.73
N SER A 68 2.77 12.91 7.30
CA SER A 68 4.09 13.33 6.82
C SER A 68 4.42 12.81 5.41
N LEU A 69 4.14 11.54 5.09
CA LEU A 69 4.35 10.97 3.75
C LEU A 69 3.43 11.63 2.70
N LYS A 70 2.14 11.78 3.03
CA LYS A 70 1.17 12.48 2.20
C LYS A 70 1.61 13.93 2.00
N GLN A 71 2.10 14.61 3.03
CA GLN A 71 2.61 15.98 2.88
C GLN A 71 3.82 16.05 1.94
N GLU A 72 4.76 15.11 2.00
CA GLU A 72 5.91 15.06 1.08
C GLU A 72 5.46 14.78 -0.36
N LEU A 73 4.54 13.84 -0.58
CA LEU A 73 3.95 13.59 -1.88
C LEU A 73 3.14 14.79 -2.41
N VAL A 74 2.34 15.43 -1.55
CA VAL A 74 1.60 16.66 -1.90
C VAL A 74 2.56 17.79 -2.26
N LYS A 75 3.65 17.97 -1.51
CA LYS A 75 4.69 18.97 -1.84
C LYS A 75 5.32 18.66 -3.19
N LEU A 76 5.70 17.41 -3.45
CA LEU A 76 6.28 16.97 -4.72
C LEU A 76 5.35 17.33 -5.90
N VAL A 77 4.08 16.97 -5.80
CA VAL A 77 3.08 17.22 -6.85
C VAL A 77 2.76 18.72 -6.99
N LYS A 78 2.61 19.46 -5.88
CA LYS A 78 2.31 20.90 -5.91
C LYS A 78 3.47 21.73 -6.43
N ASN A 79 4.71 21.36 -6.10
CA ASN A 79 5.90 22.07 -6.56
C ASN A 79 6.12 21.85 -8.06
N SER A 80 5.90 20.62 -8.54
CA SER A 80 5.99 20.32 -9.96
C SER A 80 5.27 19.01 -10.31
N ARG A 81 4.11 19.12 -10.98
CA ARG A 81 3.40 17.95 -11.54
C ARG A 81 4.30 17.14 -12.47
N LYS A 82 5.20 17.81 -13.21
CA LYS A 82 6.19 17.13 -14.08
C LYS A 82 7.21 16.32 -13.29
N GLU A 83 7.61 16.81 -12.11
CA GLU A 83 8.55 16.11 -11.24
C GLU A 83 7.88 14.92 -10.56
N ALA A 84 6.63 15.05 -10.13
CA ALA A 84 5.84 13.93 -9.65
C ALA A 84 5.64 12.83 -10.70
N ILE A 85 5.33 13.21 -11.95
CA ILE A 85 5.26 12.26 -13.08
C ILE A 85 6.62 11.60 -13.33
N ARG A 86 7.71 12.38 -13.27
CA ARG A 86 9.06 11.84 -13.46
C ARG A 86 9.42 10.83 -12.38
N VAL A 87 9.13 11.14 -11.11
CA VAL A 87 9.35 10.22 -9.99
C VAL A 87 8.47 8.97 -10.15
N PHE A 88 7.20 9.13 -10.48
CA PHE A 88 6.30 7.99 -10.74
C PHE A 88 6.88 7.06 -11.82
N ASN A 89 7.27 7.62 -12.97
CA ASN A 89 7.85 6.85 -14.07
C ASN A 89 9.24 6.26 -13.74
N GLU A 90 9.94 6.79 -12.74
CA GLU A 90 11.22 6.22 -12.27
C GLU A 90 11.00 4.96 -11.43
N PHE A 91 9.84 4.87 -10.77
CA PHE A 91 9.47 3.72 -9.94
C PHE A 91 8.55 2.71 -10.64
N ASP A 92 7.90 3.08 -11.75
CA ASP A 92 7.24 2.16 -12.69
C ASP A 92 8.30 1.42 -13.52
N LEU A 93 8.79 0.31 -12.98
CA LEU A 93 9.96 -0.42 -13.50
C LEU A 93 9.62 -1.23 -14.74
N ASP A 94 8.38 -1.70 -14.84
CA ASP A 94 7.89 -2.44 -15.99
C ASP A 94 7.31 -1.53 -17.09
N GLY A 95 7.15 -0.23 -16.79
CA GLY A 95 6.65 0.78 -17.73
C GLY A 95 5.18 0.57 -18.06
N SER A 96 4.42 -0.07 -17.16
CA SER A 96 3.01 -0.36 -17.36
C SER A 96 2.12 0.90 -17.32
N GLY A 97 2.65 2.01 -16.80
CA GLY A 97 1.90 3.22 -16.49
C GLY A 97 1.20 3.15 -15.13
N TYR A 98 1.42 2.08 -14.36
CA TYR A 98 0.87 1.87 -13.03
C TYR A 98 1.97 1.48 -12.06
N LEU A 99 1.84 1.87 -10.79
CA LEU A 99 2.72 1.36 -9.75
C LEU A 99 2.10 0.12 -9.13
N GLU A 100 2.80 -1.01 -9.25
CA GLU A 100 2.49 -2.22 -8.52
C GLU A 100 2.95 -2.11 -7.07
N HIS A 101 2.40 -2.95 -6.20
CA HIS A 101 2.68 -2.93 -4.76
C HIS A 101 4.18 -2.84 -4.41
N SER A 102 5.02 -3.64 -5.08
CA SER A 102 6.47 -3.65 -4.84
C SER A 102 7.17 -2.34 -5.25
N GLU A 103 6.63 -1.65 -6.26
CA GLU A 103 7.14 -0.38 -6.78
C GLU A 103 6.76 0.78 -5.88
N VAL A 104 5.52 0.79 -5.37
CA VAL A 104 5.06 1.77 -4.37
C VAL A 104 5.89 1.66 -3.10
N VAL A 105 6.15 0.44 -2.61
CA VAL A 105 7.01 0.21 -1.43
C VAL A 105 8.41 0.78 -1.65
N ARG A 106 8.98 0.59 -2.85
CA ARG A 106 10.30 1.11 -3.21
C ARG A 106 10.31 2.64 -3.25
N MET A 107 9.30 3.24 -3.88
CA MET A 107 9.12 4.70 -3.92
C MET A 107 9.01 5.30 -2.52
N VAL A 108 8.23 4.67 -1.63
CA VAL A 108 8.01 5.18 -0.27
C VAL A 108 9.27 5.07 0.58
N ARG A 109 10.01 3.97 0.49
CA ARG A 109 11.32 3.83 1.15
C ARG A 109 12.34 4.85 0.63
N PHE A 110 12.27 5.20 -0.65
CA PHE A 110 13.11 6.24 -1.22
C PHE A 110 12.76 7.64 -0.68
N LEU A 111 11.47 7.99 -0.65
CA LEU A 111 10.99 9.28 -0.15
C LEU A 111 11.14 9.41 1.38
N LYS A 112 11.02 8.31 2.12
CA LYS A 112 11.17 8.26 3.57
C LYS A 112 11.99 7.03 3.98
N PRO A 113 13.33 7.16 4.04
CA PRO A 113 14.21 6.05 4.43
C PRO A 113 13.94 5.50 5.84
N SER A 114 13.29 6.28 6.71
CA SER A 114 12.90 5.87 8.07
C SER A 114 11.53 5.17 8.14
N VAL A 115 10.89 4.87 7.01
CA VAL A 115 9.59 4.18 6.98
C VAL A 115 9.72 2.76 7.53
N THR A 116 8.85 2.39 8.47
CA THR A 116 8.85 1.04 9.05
C THR A 116 7.94 0.10 8.26
N ALA A 117 8.09 -1.21 8.48
CA ALA A 117 7.17 -2.20 7.89
C ALA A 117 5.71 -1.95 8.33
N ALA A 118 5.50 -1.45 9.55
CA ALA A 118 4.18 -1.07 10.06
C ALA A 118 3.58 0.12 9.30
N ASP A 119 4.39 1.13 8.96
CA ASP A 119 3.96 2.29 8.18
C ASP A 119 3.62 1.87 6.74
N LEU A 120 4.43 1.00 6.14
CA LEU A 120 4.15 0.42 4.81
C LEU A 120 2.86 -0.39 4.82
N ARG A 121 2.65 -1.27 5.82
CA ARG A 121 1.38 -2.01 5.99
C ARG A 121 0.17 -1.08 6.04
N TYR A 122 0.29 0.00 6.80
CA TYR A 122 -0.79 0.97 6.95
C TYR A 122 -1.02 1.78 5.65
N LEU A 123 0.04 2.19 4.97
CA LEU A 123 -0.05 2.79 3.65
C LEU A 123 -0.75 1.84 2.66
N MET A 124 -0.32 0.59 2.56
CA MET A 124 -0.91 -0.43 1.69
C MET A 124 -2.37 -0.69 2.03
N SER A 125 -2.71 -0.72 3.32
CA SER A 125 -4.10 -0.87 3.76
C SER A 125 -5.01 0.28 3.31
N ASN A 126 -4.48 1.50 3.24
CA ASN A 126 -5.20 2.66 2.73
C ASN A 126 -5.23 2.68 1.20
N LEU A 127 -4.12 2.35 0.53
CA LEU A 127 -4.07 2.22 -0.93
C LEU A 127 -5.04 1.17 -1.45
N TYR A 128 -5.26 0.09 -0.70
CA TYR A 128 -6.25 -0.94 -1.02
C TYR A 128 -7.70 -0.42 -0.98
N VAL A 129 -7.99 0.68 -0.27
CA VAL A 129 -9.31 1.35 -0.33
C VAL A 129 -9.47 2.12 -1.65
N MET A 130 -8.37 2.46 -2.32
CA MET A 130 -8.31 3.28 -3.53
C MET A 130 -8.19 2.47 -4.81
N ASP A 131 -7.75 1.22 -4.71
CA ASP A 131 -7.79 0.18 -5.75
C ASP A 131 -9.26 -0.23 -6.03
N VAL A 132 -10.01 0.66 -6.69
CA VAL A 132 -11.47 0.54 -6.90
C VAL A 132 -11.82 -0.63 -7.82
N ASP A 133 -10.98 -0.92 -8.82
CA ASP A 133 -11.11 -2.05 -9.73
C ASP A 133 -10.45 -3.34 -9.21
N GLU A 134 -9.83 -3.27 -8.03
CA GLU A 134 -9.26 -4.38 -7.28
C GLU A 134 -8.16 -5.15 -8.04
N ASP A 135 -7.46 -4.47 -8.94
CA ASP A 135 -6.41 -5.03 -9.78
C ASP A 135 -5.05 -5.04 -9.05
N GLY A 136 -4.95 -4.34 -7.92
CA GLY A 136 -3.77 -4.26 -7.08
C GLY A 136 -2.69 -3.31 -7.61
N LYS A 137 -3.04 -2.45 -8.56
CA LYS A 137 -2.18 -1.44 -9.18
C LYS A 137 -2.65 -0.05 -8.80
N ILE A 138 -1.76 0.92 -8.90
CA ILE A 138 -2.05 2.32 -8.56
C ILE A 138 -1.73 3.18 -9.76
N SER A 139 -2.77 3.80 -10.33
CA SER A 139 -2.58 4.78 -11.40
C SER A 139 -2.13 6.13 -10.83
N MET A 140 -1.59 6.98 -11.70
CA MET A 140 -1.28 8.36 -11.33
C MET A 140 -2.56 9.11 -10.90
N GLU A 141 -3.69 8.87 -11.56
CA GLU A 141 -4.98 9.43 -11.17
C GLU A 141 -5.38 9.06 -9.75
N ASP A 142 -5.22 7.79 -9.34
CA ASP A 142 -5.55 7.34 -7.98
C ASP A 142 -4.66 8.03 -6.95
N LEU A 143 -3.37 8.16 -7.25
CA LEU A 143 -2.42 8.87 -6.41
C LEU A 143 -2.79 10.36 -6.27
N LEU A 144 -3.19 11.02 -7.36
CA LEU A 144 -3.61 12.43 -7.32
C LEU A 144 -4.93 12.63 -6.59
N LEU A 145 -5.87 11.70 -6.72
CA LEU A 145 -7.18 11.73 -6.05
C LEU A 145 -6.99 11.69 -4.53
N GLU A 146 -6.18 10.77 -4.04
CA GLU A 146 -5.91 10.61 -2.60
C GLU A 146 -5.18 11.81 -1.99
N LEU A 147 -4.26 12.40 -2.75
CA LEU A 147 -3.53 13.58 -2.31
C LEU A 147 -4.42 14.85 -2.35
N GLY A 148 -5.68 14.73 -2.82
CA GLY A 148 -6.60 15.85 -2.98
C GLY A 148 -6.16 16.83 -4.08
N LEU A 149 -5.40 16.34 -5.07
CA LEU A 149 -4.80 17.11 -6.16
C LEU A 149 -5.40 16.79 -7.53
N HIS A 150 -6.42 15.94 -7.57
CA HIS A 150 -7.23 15.68 -8.76
C HIS A 150 -8.13 16.89 -9.05
N ASP A 151 -8.03 17.43 -10.26
CA ASP A 151 -9.00 18.41 -10.76
C ASP A 151 -10.36 17.71 -10.80
N SER A 152 -11.31 18.12 -9.94
CA SER A 152 -12.64 17.52 -9.89
C SER A 152 -13.15 17.31 -11.32
N PRO A 153 -13.65 16.11 -11.70
CA PRO A 153 -14.26 15.97 -13.01
C PRO A 153 -15.41 16.97 -13.01
N THR A 154 -15.24 18.00 -13.82
CA THR A 154 -16.24 19.03 -14.03
C THR A 154 -17.49 18.26 -14.41
N LYS A 155 -18.52 18.30 -13.56
CA LYS A 155 -19.84 17.82 -13.92
C LYS A 155 -20.19 18.54 -15.22
N ARG A 156 -20.03 17.87 -16.36
CA ARG A 156 -20.63 18.28 -17.62
C ARG A 156 -22.13 18.11 -17.41
N ARG A 157 -22.78 19.22 -17.05
CA ARG A 157 -24.18 19.48 -17.33
C ARG A 157 -24.25 20.48 -18.45
#